data_AF-A0A1Y3QLE7-F1
#
_entry.id   AF-A0A1Y3QLE7-F1
#
_cell.length_a   1.000
_cell.length_b   1.000
_cell.length_c   1.000
_cell.angle_alpha   90.00
_cell.angle_beta   90.00
_cell.angle_gamma   90.00
#
_symmetry.space_group_name_H-M   'P 1'
#
loop_
_entity.id
_entity.type
_entity.pdbx_description
1 polymer ?
#
loop_
_entity_poly.entity_id
_entity_poly.type
_entity_poly.pdbx_seq_one_letter_code
_entity_poly.pdbx_strand_id
1 'polypeptide(L)' 'MTPREIRAALILRGVKQRDVAQELGVSEAIVSQVISRKRTSERIERAIARAIGRPVHEVFPKEVA' A
#
# COMPACT_ATOMS: atom_id res chain seq x y z
N MET A 1 -8.32 -5.61 1.93
CA MET A 1 -8.18 -4.96 3.26
C MET A 1 -8.69 -3.53 3.22
N THR A 2 -9.16 -2.96 4.34
CA THR A 2 -9.49 -1.54 4.48
C THR A 2 -8.22 -0.66 4.57
N PRO A 3 -8.29 0.65 4.26
CA PRO A 3 -7.14 1.55 4.42
C PRO A 3 -6.54 1.57 5.83
N ARG A 4 -7.34 1.30 6.88
CA ARG A 4 -6.85 1.21 8.26
C ARG A 4 -6.06 -0.07 8.49
N GLU A 5 -6.56 -1.20 8.00
CA GLU A 5 -5.87 -2.49 8.07
C GLU A 5 -4.53 -2.47 7.32
N ILE A 6 -4.46 -1.84 6.14
CA ILE A 6 -3.21 -1.74 5.38
C ILE A 6 -2.15 -0.98 6.19
N ARG A 7 -2.51 0.16 6.80
CA ARG A 7 -1.60 0.92 7.66
C ARG A 7 -1.15 0.11 8.87
N ALA A 8 -2.09 -0.56 9.53
CA ALA A 8 -1.77 -1.42 10.67
C ALA A 8 -0.82 -2.56 10.28
N ALA A 9 -1.05 -3.21 9.14
CA ALA A 9 -0.19 -4.28 8.64
C ALA A 9 1.24 -3.80 8.33
N LEU A 10 1.40 -2.62 7.74
CA LEU A 10 2.73 -2.01 7.56
C LEU A 10 3.42 -1.77 8.90
N ILE A 11 2.71 -1.22 9.89
CA ILE A 11 3.24 -1.00 11.25
C ILE A 11 3.67 -2.32 11.90
N LEU A 12 2.84 -3.38 11.81
CA LEU A 12 3.16 -4.70 12.35
C LEU A 12 4.39 -5.35 11.68
N ARG A 13 4.71 -4.95 10.45
CA ARG A 13 5.93 -5.36 9.74
C ARG A 13 7.13 -4.44 10.00
N GLY A 14 6.97 -3.38 10.80
CA GLY A 14 8.01 -2.38 11.01
C GLY A 14 8.30 -1.51 9.79
N VAL A 15 7.40 -1.49 8.80
CA VAL A 15 7.56 -0.74 7.55
C VAL A 15 6.79 0.58 7.64
N LYS A 16 7.43 1.69 7.30
CA LYS A 16 6.81 3.01 7.19
C LYS A 16 6.44 3.30 5.74
N GLN A 17 5.42 4.14 5.53
CA GLN A 17 5.03 4.57 4.17
C GLN A 17 6.17 5.28 3.43
N ARG A 18 6.98 6.06 4.16
CA ARG A 18 8.20 6.69 3.63
C ARG A 18 9.22 5.69 3.07
N ASP A 19 9.29 4.47 3.62
CA ASP A 19 10.27 3.47 3.18
C ASP A 19 9.86 2.95 1.79
N VAL A 20 8.56 2.69 1.59
CA VAL A 20 7.97 2.37 0.27
C VAL A 20 8.13 3.54 -0.70
N ALA A 21 7.92 4.77 -0.23
CA ALA A 21 8.08 5.96 -1.06
C ALA A 21 9.53 6.12 -1.56
N GLN A 22 10.50 5.89 -0.68
CA GLN A 22 11.93 5.95 -0.98
C GLN A 22 12.35 4.83 -1.95
N GLU A 23 11.91 3.59 -1.74
CA GLU A 23 12.14 2.47 -2.68
C GLU A 23 11.67 2.82 -4.10
N LEU A 24 10.54 3.52 -4.20
CA LEU A 24 9.88 3.80 -5.47
C LEU A 24 10.20 5.17 -6.07
N GLY A 25 10.99 6.02 -5.40
CA GLY A 25 11.30 7.39 -5.85
C GLY A 25 10.06 8.29 -5.97
N VAL A 26 9.10 8.16 -5.05
CA VAL A 26 7.87 8.98 -5.03
C VAL A 26 7.70 9.70 -3.70
N SER A 27 6.73 10.61 -3.61
CA SER A 27 6.38 11.23 -2.34
C SER A 27 5.54 10.29 -1.47
N GLU A 28 5.73 10.37 -0.15
CA GLU A 28 4.92 9.64 0.83
C GLU A 28 3.42 9.95 0.69
N ALA A 29 3.06 11.18 0.28
CA ALA A 29 1.69 11.57 0.02
C ALA A 29 1.01 10.71 -1.06
N ILE A 30 1.73 10.34 -2.13
CA ILE A 30 1.18 9.46 -3.18
C ILE A 30 0.92 8.07 -2.60
N VAL A 31 1.83 7.53 -1.79
CA VAL A 31 1.65 6.24 -1.11
C VAL A 31 0.40 6.27 -0.21
N SER A 32 0.24 7.34 0.59
CA SER A 32 -0.94 7.54 1.44
C SER A 32 -2.25 7.65 0.64
N GLN A 33 -2.23 8.31 -0.52
CA GLN A 33 -3.38 8.40 -1.42
C GLN A 33 -3.76 7.03 -1.99
N VAL A 34 -2.79 6.19 -2.35
CA VAL A 34 -3.01 4.82 -2.82
C VAL A 34 -3.61 3.95 -1.71
N ILE A 35 -3.04 3.99 -0.51
CA ILE A 35 -3.59 3.28 0.66
C ILE A 35 -5.04 3.72 0.93
N SER A 36 -5.33 5.00 0.77
CA SER A 36 -6.66 5.58 0.97
C SER A 36 -7.61 5.39 -0.22
N ARG A 37 -7.18 4.70 -1.29
CA ARG A 37 -7.93 4.51 -2.54
C ARG A 37 -8.36 5.80 -3.24
N LYS A 38 -7.72 6.93 -2.93
CA LYS A 38 -7.93 8.21 -3.61
C LYS A 38 -7.19 8.29 -4.95
N ARG A 39 -6.26 7.36 -5.17
CA ARG A 39 -5.45 7.20 -6.37
C ARG A 39 -5.17 5.72 -6.55
N THR A 40 -5.10 5.24 -7.78
CA THR A 40 -4.67 3.88 -8.10
C THR A 40 -3.26 3.91 -8.67
N SER A 41 -2.45 2.92 -8.32
CA SER A 41 -1.11 2.75 -8.89
C SER A 41 -0.65 1.34 -8.64
N GLU A 42 -0.69 0.50 -9.67
CA GLU A 42 -0.31 -0.90 -9.52
C GLU A 42 1.13 -1.08 -9.01
N ARG A 43 2.04 -0.18 -9.38
CA ARG A 43 3.43 -0.19 -8.92
C ARG A 43 3.53 -0.01 -7.40
N ILE A 44 2.76 0.93 -6.86
CA ILE A 44 2.73 1.24 -5.42
C ILE A 44 1.96 0.14 -4.67
N GLU A 45 0.82 -0.30 -5.21
CA GLU A 45 0.02 -1.40 -4.64
C GLU A 45 0.85 -2.68 -4.51
N ARG A 46 1.61 -3.04 -5.56
CA ARG A 46 2.56 -4.17 -5.53
C ARG A 46 3.62 -4.01 -4.46
N ALA A 47 4.23 -2.83 -4.31
CA ALA A 47 5.25 -2.59 -3.30
C ALA A 47 4.69 -2.70 -1.87
N ILE A 48 3.52 -2.09 -1.61
CA ILE A 48 2.82 -2.20 -0.33
C ILE A 48 2.49 -3.66 -0.02
N ALA A 49 1.96 -4.41 -0.99
CA ALA A 49 1.60 -5.80 -0.81
C ALA A 49 2.83 -6.69 -0.51
N ARG A 50 3.95 -6.46 -1.21
CA ARG A 50 5.24 -7.11 -0.90
C ARG A 50 5.70 -6.80 0.52
N ALA A 51 5.65 -5.53 0.93
CA ALA A 51 6.06 -5.11 2.28
C ALA A 51 5.19 -5.74 3.39
N ILE A 52 3.89 -5.94 3.12
CA ILE A 52 2.97 -6.63 4.03
C ILE A 52 3.19 -8.16 4.01
N GLY A 53 3.73 -8.69 2.90
CA GLY A 53 3.89 -10.13 2.67
C GLY A 53 2.57 -10.81 2.31
N ARG A 54 1.72 -10.14 1.51
CA ARG A 54 0.45 -10.68 1.01
C ARG A 54 0.27 -10.41 -0.48
N PRO A 55 -0.53 -11.22 -1.19
CA PRO A 55 -0.90 -10.93 -2.58
C PRO A 55 -1.61 -9.58 -2.73
N VAL A 56 -1.39 -8.90 -3.86
CA VAL A 56 -2.00 -7.58 -4.13
C VAL A 56 -3.52 -7.62 -4.05
N HIS A 57 -4.16 -8.66 -4.56
CA HIS A 57 -5.62 -8.78 -4.57
C HIS A 57 -6.22 -8.94 -3.16
N GLU A 58 -5.46 -9.41 -2.17
CA GLU A 58 -5.93 -9.45 -0.77
C GLU A 58 -5.81 -8.08 -0.10
N VAL A 59 -4.72 -7.37 -0.39
CA VAL A 59 -4.44 -6.03 0.17
C VAL A 59 -5.37 -5.00 -0.45
N PHE A 60 -5.38 -4.95 -1.78
CA PHE A 60 -6.21 -4.09 -2.63
C PHE A 60 -7.18 -4.96 -3.45
N PRO A 61 -8.30 -5.42 -2.84
CA PRO A 61 -9.32 -6.14 -3.58
C PRO A 61 -9.90 -5.22 -4.65
N LYS A 62 -9.90 -5.69 -5.90
CA LYS A 62 -10.66 -5.04 -6.98
C LYS A 62 -12.13 -5.36 -6.70
N GLU A 63 -12.97 -4.34 -6.62
CA GLU A 63 -14.41 -4.56 -6.71
C GLU A 63 -14.65 -5.20 -8.08
N VAL A 64 -15.17 -6.43 -8.06
CA VAL A 64 -15.79 -7.02 -9.23
C VAL A 64 -17.09 -6.24 -9.40
N ALA A 65 -17.18 -5.47 -10.49
CA ALA A 65 -18.38 -4.71 -10.83
C ALA A 65 -19.60 -5.61 -10.98
#